data_AF-A0A3L7QHR3-F1
#
_entry.id   AF-A0A3L7QHR3-F1
#
_cell.length_a   1.000
_cell.length_b   1.000
_cell.length_c   1.000
_cell.angle_alpha   90.00
_cell.angle_beta   90.00
_cell.angle_gamma   90.00
#
_symmetry.space_group_name_H-M   'P 1'
#
loop_
_entity.id
_entity.type
_entity.pdbx_description
1 polymer ?
#
loop_
_entity_poly.entity_id
_entity_poly.type
_entity_poly.pdbx_seq_one_letter_code
_entity_poly.pdbx_strand_id
1 'polypeptide(L)'
;MDKLRRVSPEVRDNFVAYLDGELPPPDIKQLEQILADSPVARKDVEALVRTYELLDLLPRPQATVEFTQKTMATVKLSDLKTDITQTAWYKQFQLGLAGGLGWLLVAGVALVAYLGTNRWVPSEDDLKLRDLQVIKNIDNYSQAGSYDFIERLERSPKLMQEIREEVRTRHGR
;
A
#
# COMPACT_ATOMS: atom_id res chain seq x y z
N MET A 1 2.50 15.52 74.72
CA MET A 1 1.76 16.22 73.65
C MET A 1 1.90 15.39 72.40
N ASP A 2 0.91 14.53 72.22
CA ASP A 2 0.95 13.35 71.37
C ASP A 2 0.82 13.77 69.92
N LYS A 3 1.91 13.64 69.15
CA LYS A 3 1.90 13.96 67.72
C LYS A 3 1.05 12.89 67.04
N LEU A 4 -0.21 13.22 66.75
CA LEU A 4 -1.07 12.48 65.84
C LEU A 4 -0.33 12.33 64.51
N ARG A 5 0.42 11.23 64.38
CA ARG A 5 1.25 10.91 63.22
C ARG A 5 0.27 10.62 62.09
N ARG A 6 0.02 11.63 61.25
CA ARG A 6 -0.80 11.49 60.06
C ARG A 6 -0.22 10.32 59.25
N VAL A 7 -1.03 9.29 59.05
CA VAL A 7 -0.69 8.13 58.23
C VAL A 7 -0.42 8.63 56.81
N SER A 8 0.68 8.22 56.19
CA SER A 8 0.99 8.61 54.80
C SER A 8 -0.05 7.99 53.86
N PRO A 9 -0.31 8.59 52.68
CA PRO A 9 -1.22 8.03 51.69
C PRO A 9 -0.87 6.58 51.31
N GLU A 10 0.42 6.28 51.13
CA GLU A 10 0.92 4.94 50.78
C GLU A 10 0.54 3.88 51.83
N VAL A 11 0.58 4.22 53.12
CA VAL A 11 0.19 3.30 54.19
C VAL A 11 -1.33 3.09 54.23
N ARG A 12 -2.12 4.08 53.78
CA ARG A 12 -3.57 3.92 53.68
C ARG A 12 -3.99 2.98 52.57
N ASP A 13 -3.28 2.97 51.45
CA ASP A 13 -3.54 2.02 50.36
C ASP A 13 -3.33 0.58 50.83
N ASN A 14 -2.33 0.37 51.69
CA ASN A 14 -2.06 -0.93 52.31
C ASN A 14 -3.16 -1.39 53.30
N PHE A 15 -4.04 -0.50 53.79
CA PHE A 15 -5.14 -0.92 54.65
C PHE A 15 -6.19 -1.75 53.90
N VAL A 16 -6.46 -1.41 52.64
CA VAL A 16 -7.39 -2.19 51.80
C VAL A 16 -6.80 -3.57 51.51
N ALA A 17 -5.54 -3.61 51.06
CA ALA A 17 -4.80 -4.84 50.79
C ALA A 17 -4.62 -5.73 52.05
N TYR A 18 -4.61 -5.12 53.24
CA TYR A 18 -4.57 -5.86 54.49
C TYR A 18 -5.92 -6.50 54.83
N LEU A 19 -7.04 -5.84 54.52
CA LEU A 19 -8.38 -6.36 54.78
C LEU A 19 -8.81 -7.46 53.80
N ASP A 20 -8.38 -7.38 52.54
CA ASP A 20 -8.65 -8.43 51.54
C ASP A 20 -7.64 -9.60 51.60
N GLY A 21 -6.51 -9.42 52.30
CA GLY A 21 -5.47 -10.43 52.46
C GLY A 21 -4.44 -10.49 51.33
N GLU A 22 -4.44 -9.51 50.42
CA GLU A 22 -3.49 -9.41 49.30
C GLU A 22 -2.14 -8.76 49.69
N LEU A 23 -2.01 -8.27 50.93
CA LEU A 23 -0.76 -7.67 51.42
C LEU A 23 0.34 -8.73 51.65
N PRO A 24 1.57 -8.55 51.14
CA PRO A 24 2.62 -9.56 51.29
C PRO A 24 3.14 -9.64 52.75
N PRO A 25 3.67 -10.80 53.19
CA PRO A 25 4.11 -11.02 54.58
C PRO A 25 5.06 -9.98 55.21
N PRO A 26 6.08 -9.42 54.51
CA PRO A 26 6.93 -8.38 55.10
C PRO A 26 6.17 -7.08 55.38
N ASP A 27 5.16 -6.77 54.58
CA ASP A 27 4.40 -5.52 54.68
C ASP A 27 3.28 -5.63 55.71
N ILE A 28 2.71 -6.83 55.90
CA ILE A 28 1.78 -7.13 57.01
C ILE A 28 2.43 -6.77 58.36
N LYS A 29 3.65 -7.26 58.63
CA LYS A 29 4.32 -7.01 59.91
C LYS A 29 4.58 -5.53 60.16
N GLN A 30 4.96 -4.79 59.12
CA GLN A 30 5.18 -3.35 59.22
C GLN A 30 3.86 -2.61 59.49
N LEU A 31 2.78 -3.02 58.82
CA LEU A 31 1.47 -2.42 58.99
C LEU A 31 0.89 -2.71 60.39
N GLU A 32 1.03 -3.93 60.89
CA GLU A 32 0.62 -4.31 62.26
C GLU A 32 1.33 -3.46 63.31
N GLN A 33 2.63 -3.20 63.14
CA GLN A 33 3.38 -2.30 64.01
C GLN A 33 2.82 -0.87 63.97
N ILE A 34 2.50 -0.36 62.77
CA ILE A 34 1.88 0.97 62.61
C ILE A 34 0.50 1.02 63.28
N LEU A 35 -0.30 -0.04 63.16
CA LEU A 35 -1.62 -0.14 63.79
C LEU A 35 -1.52 -0.22 65.32
N ALA A 36 -0.50 -0.90 65.85
CA ALA A 36 -0.24 -0.94 67.29
C ALA A 36 0.14 0.45 67.83
N ASP A 37 1.00 1.17 67.11
CA ASP A 37 1.56 2.45 67.54
C ASP A 37 0.62 3.65 67.30
N SER A 38 -0.30 3.56 66.33
CA SER A 38 -1.15 4.68 65.90
C SER A 38 -2.64 4.45 66.16
N PRO A 39 -3.27 5.17 67.11
CA PRO A 39 -4.73 5.11 67.28
C PRO A 39 -5.49 5.68 66.07
N VAL A 40 -4.87 6.57 65.29
CA VAL A 40 -5.47 7.13 64.08
C VAL A 40 -5.55 6.07 62.98
N ALA A 41 -4.49 5.29 62.78
CA ALA A 41 -4.47 4.21 61.80
C ALA A 41 -5.54 3.15 62.09
N ARG A 42 -5.74 2.79 63.37
CA ARG A 42 -6.80 1.86 63.78
C ARG A 42 -8.19 2.38 63.44
N LYS A 43 -8.47 3.67 63.67
CA LYS A 43 -9.75 4.28 63.30
C LYS A 43 -9.99 4.29 61.80
N ASP A 44 -8.96 4.54 61.01
CA ASP A 44 -9.07 4.51 59.54
C ASP A 44 -9.44 3.09 59.05
N VAL A 45 -8.80 2.04 59.59
CA VAL A 45 -9.14 0.64 59.29
C VAL A 45 -10.56 0.28 59.78
N GLU A 46 -10.94 0.69 60.99
CA GLU A 46 -12.29 0.44 61.54
C GLU A 46 -13.39 1.09 60.68
N ALA A 47 -13.16 2.31 60.20
CA ALA A 47 -14.07 2.99 59.28
C ALA A 47 -14.21 2.25 57.94
N LEU A 48 -13.12 1.67 57.45
CA LEU A 48 -13.12 0.86 56.22
C LEU A 48 -13.91 -0.44 56.42
N VAL A 49 -13.65 -1.19 57.49
CA VAL A 49 -14.39 -2.41 57.86
C VAL A 49 -15.89 -2.12 57.94
N ARG A 50 -16.28 -1.08 58.68
CA ARG A 50 -17.69 -0.69 58.81
C ARG A 50 -18.33 -0.33 57.48
N THR A 51 -17.57 0.28 56.57
CA THR A 51 -18.06 0.59 55.22
C THR A 51 -18.36 -0.68 54.43
N TYR A 52 -17.48 -1.67 54.49
CA TYR A 52 -17.71 -2.98 53.86
C TYR A 52 -18.90 -3.72 54.48
N GLU A 53 -19.05 -3.68 55.81
CA GLU A 53 -20.23 -4.25 56.48
C GLU A 53 -21.53 -3.60 55.99
N LEU A 54 -21.54 -2.28 55.75
CA LEU A 54 -22.70 -1.59 55.17
C LEU A 54 -22.94 -2.00 53.71
N LEU A 55 -21.88 -2.30 52.95
CA LEU A 55 -22.02 -2.82 51.59
C LEU A 55 -22.68 -4.20 51.56
N ASP A 56 -22.45 -5.02 52.59
CA ASP A 56 -23.09 -6.33 52.71
C ASP A 56 -24.59 -6.24 52.99
N LEU A 57 -25.07 -5.10 53.50
CA LEU A 57 -26.50 -4.84 53.69
C LEU A 57 -27.21 -4.44 52.39
N LEU A 58 -26.49 -4.22 51.28
CA LEU A 58 -27.13 -3.81 50.04
C LEU A 58 -28.03 -4.94 49.50
N PRO A 59 -29.25 -4.60 49.03
CA PRO A 59 -30.14 -5.58 48.42
C PRO A 59 -29.47 -6.17 47.18
N ARG A 60 -29.41 -7.50 47.11
CA ARG A 60 -28.91 -8.22 45.93
C ARG A 60 -30.09 -8.48 44.98
N PRO A 61 -30.24 -7.73 43.88
CA PRO A 61 -31.33 -7.97 42.94
C PRO A 61 -31.16 -9.36 42.32
N GLN A 62 -32.23 -10.16 42.35
CA GLN A 62 -32.24 -11.44 41.65
C GLN A 62 -32.57 -11.18 40.17
N ALA A 63 -31.83 -11.83 39.28
CA ALA A 63 -32.12 -11.73 37.84
C ALA A 63 -33.52 -12.28 37.55
N THR A 64 -34.35 -11.48 36.89
CA THR A 64 -35.67 -11.93 36.44
C THR A 64 -35.52 -12.92 35.29
N VAL A 65 -36.46 -13.87 35.17
CA VAL A 65 -36.51 -14.84 34.05
C VAL A 65 -36.45 -14.14 32.68
N GLU A 66 -37.08 -12.98 32.55
CA GLU A 66 -37.07 -12.16 31.34
C GLU A 66 -35.65 -11.68 30.95
N PHE A 67 -34.82 -11.31 31.92
CA PHE A 67 -33.43 -10.90 31.67
C PHE A 67 -32.62 -12.07 31.07
N THR A 68 -32.80 -13.28 31.60
CA THR A 68 -32.16 -14.49 31.08
C THR A 68 -32.63 -14.79 29.66
N GLN A 69 -33.94 -14.69 29.39
CA GLN A 69 -34.51 -14.91 28.06
C GLN A 69 -33.96 -13.90 27.04
N LYS A 70 -33.92 -12.61 27.41
CA LYS A 70 -33.39 -11.54 26.56
C LYS A 70 -31.90 -11.74 26.28
N THR A 71 -31.11 -12.08 27.29
CA THR A 71 -29.67 -12.35 27.15
C THR A 71 -29.43 -13.53 26.21
N MET A 72 -30.15 -14.64 26.39
CA MET A 72 -30.06 -15.81 25.51
C MET A 72 -30.47 -15.47 24.07
N ALA A 73 -31.48 -14.63 23.87
CA ALA A 73 -31.88 -14.18 22.54
C ALA A 73 -30.78 -13.33 21.87
N THR A 74 -30.16 -12.40 22.61
CA THR A 74 -29.05 -11.59 22.09
C THR A 74 -27.84 -12.42 21.72
N VAL A 75 -27.46 -13.42 22.53
CA VAL A 75 -26.35 -14.34 22.21
C VAL A 75 -26.65 -15.10 20.92
N LYS A 76 -27.86 -15.65 20.78
CA LYS A 76 -28.27 -16.36 19.54
C LYS A 76 -28.23 -15.47 18.29
N LEU A 77 -28.60 -14.20 18.42
CA LEU A 77 -28.50 -13.23 17.32
C LEU A 77 -27.05 -12.89 16.96
N SER A 78 -26.14 -12.96 17.93
CA SER A 78 -24.71 -12.72 17.71
C SER A 78 -24.04 -13.89 16.97
N ASP A 79 -24.51 -15.12 17.22
CA ASP A 79 -24.05 -16.34 16.52
C ASP A 79 -24.61 -16.49 15.10
N LEU A 80 -25.64 -15.73 14.74
CA LEU A 80 -26.10 -15.60 13.35
C LEU A 80 -25.07 -14.77 12.56
N LYS A 81 -23.92 -15.38 12.28
CA LYS A 81 -22.94 -14.89 11.30
C LYS A 81 -23.70 -14.76 9.99
N THR A 82 -24.03 -13.54 9.60
CA THR A 82 -24.70 -13.27 8.34
C THR A 82 -23.79 -13.80 7.24
N ASP A 83 -24.22 -14.87 6.58
CA ASP A 83 -23.44 -15.54 5.57
C ASP A 83 -23.37 -14.65 4.32
N ILE A 84 -22.38 -13.77 4.31
CA ILE A 84 -22.10 -12.79 3.25
C ILE A 84 -21.94 -13.50 1.90
N THR A 85 -21.61 -14.81 1.91
CA THR A 85 -21.44 -15.64 0.71
C THR A 85 -22.77 -16.04 0.04
N GLN A 86 -23.90 -15.95 0.75
CA GLN A 86 -25.23 -16.21 0.17
C GLN A 86 -25.88 -15.00 -0.49
N THR A 87 -25.26 -13.82 -0.38
CA THR A 87 -25.79 -12.60 -1.00
C THR A 87 -25.59 -12.66 -2.52
N ALA A 88 -26.67 -12.51 -3.29
CA ALA A 88 -26.66 -12.62 -4.77
C ALA A 88 -25.62 -11.70 -5.45
N TRP A 89 -25.32 -10.55 -4.84
CA TRP A 89 -24.30 -9.62 -5.33
C TRP A 89 -22.88 -10.21 -5.31
N TYR A 90 -22.55 -11.10 -4.36
CA TYR A 90 -21.22 -11.73 -4.28
C TYR A 90 -20.99 -12.72 -5.43
N LYS A 91 -22.02 -13.49 -5.82
CA LYS A 91 -21.97 -14.35 -7.02
C LYS A 91 -21.81 -13.55 -8.30
N GLN A 92 -22.48 -12.40 -8.42
CA GLN A 92 -22.32 -11.50 -9.58
C GLN A 92 -20.91 -10.91 -9.65
N PHE A 93 -20.32 -10.53 -8.50
CA PHE A 93 -18.95 -10.01 -8.44
C PHE A 93 -17.90 -11.07 -8.81
N GLN A 94 -18.06 -12.31 -8.35
CA GLN A 94 -17.17 -13.42 -8.72
C GLN A 94 -17.26 -13.77 -10.22
N LEU A 95 -18.45 -13.75 -10.81
CA LEU A 95 -18.62 -13.96 -12.25
C LEU A 95 -17.99 -12.81 -13.07
N GLY A 96 -18.12 -11.57 -12.58
CA GLY A 96 -17.48 -10.40 -13.18
C GLY A 96 -15.96 -10.45 -13.15
N LEU A 97 -15.36 -10.95 -12.06
CA LEU A 97 -13.91 -11.15 -11.93
C LEU A 97 -13.38 -12.20 -12.92
N ALA A 98 -14.10 -13.31 -13.10
CA ALA A 98 -13.74 -14.32 -14.10
C ALA A 98 -13.80 -13.74 -15.54
N GLY A 99 -14.80 -12.91 -15.84
CA GLY A 99 -14.87 -12.18 -17.11
C GLY A 99 -13.72 -11.19 -17.30
N GLY A 100 -13.33 -10.46 -16.24
CA GLY A 100 -12.21 -9.52 -16.28
C GLY A 100 -10.85 -10.17 -16.56
N LEU A 101 -10.59 -11.34 -15.98
CA LEU A 101 -9.38 -12.12 -16.26
C LEU A 101 -9.30 -12.60 -17.72
N GLY A 102 -10.44 -12.99 -18.30
CA GLY A 102 -10.52 -13.35 -19.72
C GLY A 102 -10.15 -12.19 -20.64
N TRP A 103 -10.65 -10.98 -20.36
CA TRP A 103 -10.32 -9.78 -21.12
C TRP A 103 -8.84 -9.37 -21.00
N LEU A 104 -8.24 -9.55 -19.83
CA LEU A 104 -6.80 -9.30 -19.62
C LEU A 104 -5.92 -10.23 -20.46
N LEU A 105 -6.28 -11.51 -20.57
CA LEU A 105 -5.55 -12.46 -21.42
C LEU A 105 -5.64 -12.09 -22.90
N VAL A 106 -6.83 -11.70 -23.38
CA VAL A 106 -7.02 -11.26 -24.77
C VAL A 106 -6.20 -9.99 -25.06
N ALA A 107 -6.20 -9.02 -24.14
CA ALA A 107 -5.38 -7.81 -24.27
C ALA A 107 -3.88 -8.12 -24.26
N GLY A 108 -3.44 -9.07 -23.43
CA GLY A 108 -2.05 -9.52 -23.38
C GLY A 108 -1.58 -10.14 -24.71
N VAL A 109 -2.40 -11.00 -25.31
CA VAL A 109 -2.09 -11.62 -26.62
C VAL A 109 -2.02 -10.56 -27.72
N ALA A 110 -2.93 -9.59 -27.73
CA ALA A 110 -2.91 -8.49 -28.70
C ALA A 110 -1.64 -7.63 -28.58
N LEU A 111 -1.19 -7.36 -27.35
CA LEU A 111 0.02 -6.59 -27.10
C LEU A 111 1.29 -7.31 -27.56
N VAL A 112 1.37 -8.62 -27.33
CA VAL A 112 2.48 -9.47 -27.82
C VAL A 112 2.48 -9.52 -29.36
N ALA A 113 1.32 -9.65 -29.99
CA ALA A 113 1.19 -9.65 -31.45
C ALA A 113 1.60 -8.31 -32.08
N TYR A 114 1.25 -7.19 -31.44
CA TYR A 114 1.65 -5.85 -31.87
C TYR A 114 3.17 -5.66 -31.81
N LEU A 115 3.79 -6.03 -30.68
CA LEU A 115 5.24 -5.93 -30.52
C LEU A 115 6.00 -6.86 -31.49
N GLY A 116 5.45 -8.04 -31.77
CA GLY A 116 6.01 -8.97 -32.75
C GLY A 116 5.99 -8.41 -34.17
N THR A 117 4.84 -7.88 -34.61
CA THR A 117 4.69 -7.27 -35.94
C THR A 117 5.62 -6.08 -36.13
N ASN A 118 5.72 -5.20 -35.12
CA ASN A 118 6.56 -4.01 -35.18
C ASN A 118 8.06 -4.30 -35.34
N ARG A 119 8.54 -5.48 -34.93
CA ARG A 119 9.96 -5.83 -35.00
C ARG A 119 10.34 -6.57 -36.29
N TRP A 120 9.38 -7.14 -37.01
CA TRP A 120 9.62 -8.00 -38.17
C TRP A 120 9.14 -7.45 -39.51
N VAL A 121 8.24 -6.46 -39.51
CA VAL A 121 7.81 -5.80 -40.74
C VAL A 121 8.62 -4.50 -40.90
N PRO A 122 9.51 -4.38 -41.90
CA PRO A 122 10.11 -3.10 -42.25
C PRO A 122 8.98 -2.11 -42.57
N SER A 123 8.89 -1.01 -41.82
CA SER A 123 7.84 -0.02 -42.05
C SER A 123 8.11 0.73 -43.37
N GLU A 124 7.05 1.20 -44.02
CA GLU A 124 7.13 2.00 -45.25
C GLU A 124 7.99 3.27 -45.10
N ASP A 125 8.33 3.65 -43.86
CA ASP A 125 9.20 4.77 -43.54
C ASP A 125 10.65 4.53 -43.98
N ASP A 126 11.12 3.28 -43.99
CA ASP A 126 12.45 2.91 -44.51
C ASP A 126 12.56 3.14 -46.04
N LEU A 127 11.44 3.00 -46.76
CA LEU A 127 11.39 3.30 -48.19
C LEU A 127 11.51 4.81 -48.46
N LYS A 128 10.91 5.64 -47.60
CA LYS A 128 10.98 7.11 -47.71
C LYS A 128 12.35 7.67 -47.35
N LEU A 129 13.08 6.99 -46.46
CA LEU A 129 14.49 7.33 -46.13
C LEU A 129 15.43 7.11 -47.31
N ARG A 130 15.16 6.12 -48.17
CA ARG A 130 15.96 5.84 -49.37
C ARG A 130 15.85 6.94 -50.42
N ASP A 131 14.65 7.49 -50.59
CA ASP A 131 14.39 8.58 -51.54
C ASP A 131 14.88 9.95 -51.04
N LEU A 132 15.09 10.10 -49.73
CA LEU A 132 15.64 11.33 -49.13
C LEU A 132 17.06 11.62 -49.63
N GLN A 133 17.86 10.59 -49.89
CA GLN A 133 19.22 10.74 -50.42
C GLN A 133 19.23 11.29 -51.85
N VAL A 134 18.21 10.94 -52.65
CA VAL A 134 18.03 11.44 -54.02
C VAL A 134 17.57 12.90 -54.01
N ILE A 135 16.62 13.24 -53.14
CA ILE A 135 16.10 14.60 -53.00
C ILE A 135 17.19 15.56 -52.46
N LYS A 136 18.02 15.12 -51.51
CA LYS A 136 19.08 15.94 -50.91
C LYS A 136 20.20 16.32 -51.88
N ASN A 137 20.47 15.48 -52.88
CA ASN A 137 21.53 15.71 -53.86
C ASN A 137 21.03 16.28 -55.19
N ILE A 138 19.79 16.76 -55.26
CA ILE A 138 19.20 17.27 -56.51
C ILE A 138 20.00 18.44 -57.10
N ASP A 139 20.65 19.26 -56.27
CA ASP A 139 21.51 20.36 -56.71
C ASP A 139 22.81 19.87 -57.39
N ASN A 140 23.36 18.73 -56.96
CA ASN A 140 24.53 18.12 -57.62
C ASN A 140 24.14 17.50 -58.97
N TYR A 141 22.96 16.91 -59.06
CA TYR A 141 22.44 16.35 -60.32
C TYR A 141 21.98 17.44 -61.30
N SER A 142 21.56 18.62 -60.82
CA SER A 142 21.23 19.76 -61.67
C SER A 142 22.47 20.48 -62.23
N GLN A 143 23.61 20.39 -61.54
CA GLN A 143 24.90 20.93 -61.99
C GLN A 143 25.60 20.10 -63.07
N ALA A 144 25.24 18.81 -63.22
CA ALA A 144 25.59 18.00 -64.39
C ALA A 144 24.65 18.38 -65.55
N GLY A 145 24.92 19.54 -66.14
CA GLY A 145 24.04 20.18 -67.13
C GLY A 145 23.74 19.33 -68.37
N SER A 146 22.45 19.12 -68.60
CA SER A 146 21.78 18.75 -69.86
C SER A 146 21.99 17.32 -70.39
N TYR A 147 20.89 16.60 -70.59
CA TYR A 147 20.81 15.34 -71.35
C TYR A 147 21.49 15.44 -72.73
N ASP A 148 21.40 16.62 -73.36
CA ASP A 148 21.97 16.93 -74.67
C ASP A 148 23.52 16.91 -74.66
N PHE A 149 24.16 17.15 -73.51
CA PHE A 149 25.62 17.04 -73.35
C PHE A 149 26.07 15.58 -73.35
N ILE A 150 25.37 14.71 -72.61
CA ILE A 150 25.66 13.27 -72.56
C ILE A 150 25.43 12.64 -73.94
N GLU A 151 24.37 13.05 -74.66
CA GLU A 151 24.11 12.56 -76.01
C GLU A 151 25.18 13.01 -77.03
N ARG A 152 25.64 14.27 -76.94
CA ARG A 152 26.76 14.75 -77.78
C ARG A 152 28.08 14.06 -77.46
N LEU A 153 28.32 13.73 -76.18
CA LEU A 153 29.50 13.01 -75.71
C LEU A 153 29.54 11.58 -76.27
N GLU A 154 28.39 10.90 -76.29
CA GLU A 154 28.25 9.55 -76.85
C GLU A 154 28.44 9.54 -78.38
N ARG A 155 27.89 10.54 -79.09
CA ARG A 155 27.97 10.62 -80.55
C ARG A 155 29.34 11.06 -81.10
N SER A 156 30.21 11.66 -80.29
CA SER A 156 31.49 12.24 -80.75
C SER A 156 32.68 11.77 -79.90
N PRO A 157 33.37 10.67 -80.26
CA PRO A 157 34.54 10.18 -79.51
C PRO A 157 35.72 11.15 -79.50
N LYS A 158 35.75 12.14 -80.40
CA LYS A 158 36.74 13.22 -80.41
C LYS A 158 36.61 14.16 -79.21
N LEU A 159 35.39 14.46 -78.76
CA LEU A 159 35.15 15.33 -77.59
C LEU A 159 35.69 14.70 -76.30
N MET A 160 35.58 13.39 -76.17
CA MET A 160 36.17 12.63 -75.06
C MET A 160 37.70 12.67 -75.05
N GLN A 161 38.33 12.79 -76.22
CA GLN A 161 39.79 12.95 -76.33
C GLN A 161 40.23 14.38 -75.98
N GLU A 162 39.52 15.39 -76.47
CA GLU A 162 39.81 16.80 -76.21
C GLU A 162 39.68 17.15 -74.72
N ILE A 163 38.59 16.73 -74.06
CA ILE A 163 38.41 16.90 -72.61
C ILE A 163 39.51 16.16 -71.83
N ARG A 164 39.90 14.96 -72.28
CA ARG A 164 40.99 14.19 -71.65
C ARG A 164 42.34 14.89 -71.78
N GLU A 165 42.61 15.54 -72.91
CA GLU A 165 43.82 16.35 -73.10
C GLU A 165 43.78 17.65 -72.28
N GLU A 166 42.63 18.32 -72.18
CA GLU A 166 42.49 19.56 -71.41
C GLU A 166 42.63 19.32 -69.90
N VAL A 167 42.09 18.20 -69.39
CA VAL A 167 42.30 17.76 -68.00
C VAL A 167 43.77 17.38 -67.76
N ARG A 168 44.41 16.70 -68.72
CA ARG A 168 45.84 16.33 -68.62
C ARG A 168 46.76 17.55 -68.66
N THR A 169 46.44 18.59 -69.42
CA THR A 169 47.23 19.83 -69.49
C THR A 169 47.00 20.75 -68.29
N ARG A 170 45.80 20.76 -67.69
CA ARG A 170 45.53 21.50 -66.43
C ARG A 170 46.13 20.86 -65.18
N HIS A 171 46.40 19.56 -65.18
CA HIS A 171 47.04 18.86 -64.04
C HIS A 171 48.56 18.66 -64.22
N GLY A 172 49.16 19.25 -65.27
CA GLY A 172 50.59 19.20 -65.57
C GLY A 172 51.36 20.51 -65.34
N ARG A 173 50.79 21.48 -64.62
CA ARG A 173 51.48 22.63 -64.02
C ARG A 173 51.16 22.72 -62.55
#